data_AF-A0A7S3AGA2-F1
#
_entry.id   AF-A0A7S3AGA2-F1
#
_cell.length_a   1.000
_cell.length_b   1.000
_cell.length_c   1.000
_cell.angle_alpha   90.00
_cell.angle_beta   90.00
_cell.angle_gamma   90.00
#
_symmetry.space_group_name_H-M   'P 1'
#
loop_
_entity.id
_entity.type
_entity.pdbx_description
1 polymer ?
#
loop_
_entity_poly.entity_id
_entity_poly.type
_entity_poly.pdbx_seq_one_letter_code
_entity_poly.pdbx_strand_id
1 'polypeptide(L)'
;GGMRAHASSEGVQRWGCGALRNICSGSDAAGLARQQAAADAGALASIVGGMRAHASSEGVQESGCAALGNICSGTDAAGLARKQAAADAGALALIVGGMRAHASSEGVQRWGCGALRNICSGSDAAGLARQQAAADAGALASIVGGMRA
;
A
#
# COMPACT_ATOMS: atom_id res chain seq x y z
N GLY A 1 -15.05 8.09 -9.02
CA GLY A 1 -14.68 8.94 -7.87
C GLY A 1 -13.51 9.83 -8.22
N GLY A 2 -13.41 11.01 -7.59
CA GLY A 2 -12.51 12.11 -7.98
C GLY A 2 -11.03 11.75 -8.18
N MET A 3 -10.46 10.81 -7.43
CA MET A 3 -9.08 10.36 -7.64
C MET A 3 -8.85 9.72 -9.02
N ARG A 4 -9.86 9.08 -9.63
CA ARG A 4 -9.76 8.56 -10.99
C ARG A 4 -9.85 9.66 -12.05
N ALA A 5 -10.64 10.71 -11.78
CA ALA A 5 -10.78 11.86 -12.68
C ALA A 5 -9.55 12.77 -12.68
N HIS A 6 -8.80 12.80 -11.57
CA HIS A 6 -7.58 13.59 -11.41
C HIS A 6 -6.34 12.69 -11.21
N ALA A 7 -6.29 11.54 -11.90
CA ALA A 7 -5.16 10.61 -11.82
C ALA A 7 -3.81 11.28 -12.15
N SER A 8 -3.81 12.32 -12.99
CA SER A 8 -2.62 13.10 -13.37
C SER A 8 -2.23 14.21 -12.40
N SER A 9 -3.02 14.52 -11.37
CA SER A 9 -2.68 15.56 -10.39
C SER A 9 -1.93 14.95 -9.20
N GLU A 10 -0.61 15.14 -9.18
CA GLU A 10 0.26 14.69 -8.09
C GLU A 10 -0.25 15.15 -6.72
N GLY A 11 -0.61 16.43 -6.60
CA GLY A 11 -1.11 17.01 -5.34
C GLY A 11 -2.38 16.32 -4.85
N VAL A 12 -3.35 16.08 -5.74
CA VAL A 12 -4.60 15.38 -5.38
C VAL A 12 -4.31 13.94 -4.93
N GLN A 13 -3.38 13.25 -5.59
CA GLN A 13 -3.00 11.89 -5.20
C GLN A 13 -2.30 11.87 -3.83
N ARG A 14 -1.34 12.78 -3.59
CA ARG A 14 -0.64 12.90 -2.32
C ARG A 14 -1.60 13.19 -1.16
N TRP A 15 -2.42 14.23 -1.28
CA TRP A 15 -3.35 14.62 -0.23
C TRP A 15 -4.48 13.60 -0.05
N GLY A 16 -4.97 13.00 -1.13
CA GLY A 16 -5.96 11.92 -1.08
C GLY A 16 -5.44 10.70 -0.32
N CYS A 17 -4.21 10.25 -0.61
CA CYS A 17 -3.57 9.17 0.12
C CYS A 17 -3.31 9.54 1.58
N GLY A 18 -2.87 10.77 1.85
CA GLY A 18 -2.68 11.29 3.21
C GLY A 18 -3.97 11.29 4.04
N ALA A 19 -5.09 11.69 3.43
CA ALA A 19 -6.41 11.62 4.07
C ALA A 19 -6.82 10.17 4.38
N LEU A 20 -6.65 9.27 3.41
CA LEU A 20 -6.96 7.84 3.59
C LEU A 20 -6.11 7.20 4.68
N ARG A 21 -4.81 7.52 4.75
CA ARG A 21 -3.92 7.08 5.84
C ARG A 21 -4.52 7.45 7.21
N ASN A 22 -4.95 8.69 7.40
CA ASN A 22 -5.51 9.14 8.67
C ASN A 22 -6.87 8.49 8.96
N ILE A 23 -7.77 8.48 7.97
CA ILE A 23 -9.14 7.93 8.09
C ILE A 23 -9.12 6.41 8.31
N CYS A 24 -8.12 5.68 7.80
CA CYS A 24 -8.04 4.24 7.94
C CYS A 24 -7.14 3.78 9.11
N SER A 25 -6.74 4.70 9.98
CA SER A 25 -5.93 4.37 11.16
C SER A 25 -6.74 3.68 12.27
N GLY A 26 -6.05 2.87 13.08
CA GLY A 26 -6.63 2.13 14.21
C GLY A 26 -6.92 0.66 13.90
N SER A 27 -6.93 -0.16 14.95
CA SER A 27 -7.17 -1.60 14.88
C SER A 27 -8.39 -2.06 15.67
N ASP A 28 -9.16 -1.11 16.22
CA ASP A 28 -10.47 -1.38 16.81
C ASP A 28 -11.53 -1.66 15.73
N ALA A 29 -12.72 -2.10 16.15
CA ALA A 29 -13.82 -2.43 15.24
C ALA A 29 -14.22 -1.25 14.33
N ALA A 30 -14.17 -0.01 14.83
CA ALA A 30 -14.49 1.18 14.05
C ALA A 30 -13.40 1.50 13.01
N GLY A 31 -12.13 1.24 13.33
CA GLY A 31 -11.00 1.30 12.41
C GLY A 31 -11.14 0.30 11.27
N LEU A 32 -11.40 -0.96 11.61
CA LEU A 32 -11.62 -2.02 10.61
C LEU A 32 -12.82 -1.71 9.71
N ALA A 33 -13.91 -1.17 10.27
CA ALA A 33 -15.08 -0.75 9.48
C ALA A 33 -14.75 0.39 8.50
N ARG A 34 -14.00 1.41 8.93
CA ARG A 34 -13.53 2.50 8.04
C ARG A 34 -12.63 1.98 6.92
N GLN A 35 -11.72 1.06 7.24
CA GLN A 35 -10.84 0.45 6.24
C GLN A 35 -11.63 -0.38 5.21
N GLN A 36 -12.65 -1.11 5.66
CA GLN A 36 -13.54 -1.85 4.75
C GLN A 36 -14.32 -0.90 3.85
N ALA A 37 -14.94 0.15 4.40
CA ALA A 37 -15.65 1.15 3.62
C ALA A 37 -14.76 1.83 2.57
N ALA A 38 -13.48 2.09 2.89
CA ALA A 38 -12.52 2.63 1.93
C ALA A 38 -12.22 1.62 0.79
N ALA A 39 -12.06 0.33 1.11
CA ALA A 39 -11.86 -0.70 0.11
C ALA A 39 -13.07 -0.83 -0.82
N ASP A 40 -14.28 -0.84 -0.27
CA ASP A 40 -15.54 -0.92 -1.02
C ASP A 40 -15.73 0.31 -1.94
N ALA A 41 -15.25 1.48 -1.51
CA ALA A 41 -15.21 2.69 -2.34
C ALA A 41 -14.13 2.69 -3.44
N GLY A 42 -13.35 1.60 -3.56
CA GLY A 42 -12.31 1.44 -4.58
C GLY A 42 -11.00 2.18 -4.28
N ALA A 43 -10.69 2.42 -3.00
CA ALA A 43 -9.47 3.13 -2.60
C ALA A 43 -8.21 2.39 -3.07
N LEU A 44 -8.15 1.06 -2.93
CA LEU A 44 -6.96 0.25 -3.28
C LEU A 44 -6.53 0.46 -4.73
N ALA A 45 -7.43 0.27 -5.69
CA ALA A 45 -7.15 0.48 -7.10
C ALA A 45 -6.81 1.95 -7.43
N SER A 46 -7.42 2.90 -6.72
CA SER A 46 -7.16 4.33 -6.93
C SER A 46 -5.76 4.72 -6.45
N ILE A 47 -5.35 4.25 -5.26
CA ILE A 47 -4.01 4.49 -4.72
C ILE A 47 -2.95 3.86 -5.63
N VAL A 48 -3.14 2.60 -6.03
CA VAL A 48 -2.21 1.91 -6.95
C VAL A 48 -2.09 2.67 -8.27
N GLY A 49 -3.21 3.12 -8.85
CA GLY A 49 -3.20 3.94 -10.07
C GLY A 49 -2.42 5.25 -9.89
N GLY A 50 -2.64 5.95 -8.78
CA GLY A 50 -1.92 7.18 -8.45
C GLY A 50 -0.42 6.97 -8.25
N MET A 51 -0.03 5.94 -7.49
CA MET A 51 1.39 5.58 -7.31
C MET A 51 2.07 5.20 -8.62
N ARG A 52 1.36 4.52 -9.53
CA ARG A 52 1.89 4.21 -10.86
C ARG A 52 2.06 5.46 -11.72
N ALA A 53 1.09 6.36 -11.71
CA ALA A 53 1.14 7.60 -12.48
C ALA A 53 2.22 8.58 -11.99
N HIS A 54 2.54 8.54 -10.69
CA HIS A 54 3.49 9.44 -10.04
C HIS A 54 4.64 8.67 -9.37
N ALA A 55 5.23 7.72 -10.11
CA ALA A 55 6.32 6.86 -9.60
C ALA A 55 7.55 7.66 -9.10
N SER A 56 7.83 8.81 -9.71
CA SER A 56 8.94 9.70 -9.35
C SER A 56 8.61 10.67 -8.20
N SER A 57 7.37 10.75 -7.73
CA SER A 57 7.01 11.62 -6.60
C SER A 57 7.16 10.87 -5.30
N GLU A 58 8.20 11.20 -4.54
CA GLU A 58 8.46 10.67 -3.19
C GLU A 58 7.21 10.78 -2.30
N GLY A 59 6.57 11.96 -2.29
CA GLY A 59 5.41 12.22 -1.44
C GLY A 59 4.19 11.36 -1.79
N VAL A 60 3.97 11.07 -3.08
CA VAL A 60 2.90 10.15 -3.50
C VAL A 60 3.25 8.72 -3.14
N GLN A 61 4.50 8.28 -3.35
CA GLN A 61 4.93 6.93 -2.95
C GLN A 61 4.81 6.73 -1.43
N GLU A 62 5.27 7.68 -0.63
CA GLU A 62 5.20 7.63 0.83
C GLU A 62 3.75 7.55 1.31
N SER A 63 2.92 8.50 0.87
CA SER A 63 1.51 8.58 1.30
C SER A 63 0.71 7.38 0.81
N GLY A 64 0.98 6.92 -0.41
CA GLY A 64 0.36 5.75 -1.02
C GLY A 64 0.67 4.47 -0.26
N CYS A 65 1.95 4.22 0.06
CA CYS A 65 2.37 3.10 0.89
C CYS A 65 1.71 3.15 2.28
N ALA A 66 1.68 4.32 2.92
CA ALA A 66 1.07 4.46 4.24
C ALA A 66 -0.45 4.17 4.22
N ALA A 67 -1.16 4.66 3.20
CA ALA A 67 -2.59 4.40 3.02
C ALA A 67 -2.86 2.90 2.77
N LEU A 68 -2.10 2.27 1.87
CA LEU A 68 -2.21 0.83 1.59
C LEU A 68 -1.96 0.00 2.85
N GLY A 69 -0.92 0.34 3.63
CA GLY A 69 -0.62 -0.33 4.89
C GLY A 69 -1.78 -0.29 5.88
N ASN A 70 -2.41 0.87 6.05
CA ASN A 70 -3.56 1.02 6.96
C ASN A 70 -4.81 0.28 6.43
N ILE A 71 -5.14 0.43 5.15
CA ILE A 71 -6.30 -0.23 4.53
C ILE A 71 -6.11 -1.76 4.51
N CYS A 72 -4.90 -2.29 4.50
CA CYS A 72 -4.65 -3.74 4.48
C CYS A 72 -4.41 -4.36 5.87
N SER A 73 -4.80 -3.66 6.95
CA SER A 73 -4.68 -4.20 8.31
C SER A 73 -5.85 -5.12 8.69
N GLY A 74 -5.73 -5.83 9.81
CA GLY A 74 -6.73 -6.81 10.28
C GLY A 74 -6.38 -8.25 9.90
N THR A 75 -6.91 -9.20 10.66
CA THR A 75 -6.68 -10.66 10.48
C THR A 75 -7.97 -11.45 10.28
N ASP A 76 -9.10 -10.76 10.25
CA ASP A 76 -10.41 -11.32 9.92
C ASP A 76 -10.55 -11.58 8.41
N ALA A 77 -11.62 -12.26 8.01
CA ALA A 77 -11.87 -12.59 6.61
C ALA A 77 -11.92 -11.34 5.70
N ALA A 78 -12.50 -10.25 6.19
CA ALA A 78 -12.55 -8.97 5.48
C ALA A 78 -11.15 -8.35 5.30
N GLY A 79 -10.31 -8.38 6.33
CA GLY A 79 -8.90 -7.97 6.24
C GLY A 79 -8.08 -8.81 5.27
N LEU A 80 -8.27 -10.13 5.26
CA LEU A 80 -7.63 -11.02 4.29
C LEU A 80 -8.08 -10.71 2.85
N ALA A 81 -9.37 -10.47 2.64
CA ALA A 81 -9.91 -10.08 1.34
C ALA A 81 -9.33 -8.73 0.85
N ARG A 82 -9.20 -7.73 1.74
CA ARG A 82 -8.56 -6.44 1.41
C ARG A 82 -7.10 -6.60 1.00
N LYS A 83 -6.33 -7.44 1.70
CA LYS A 83 -4.93 -7.74 1.33
C LYS A 83 -4.84 -8.40 -0.05
N GLN A 84 -5.75 -9.33 -0.35
CA GLN A 84 -5.80 -9.96 -1.67
C GLN A 84 -6.17 -8.96 -2.75
N ALA A 85 -7.20 -8.14 -2.54
CA ALA A 85 -7.59 -7.11 -3.50
C ALA A 85 -6.46 -6.09 -3.77
N ALA A 86 -5.64 -5.76 -2.77
CA ALA A 86 -4.47 -4.90 -2.96
C ALA A 86 -3.39 -5.60 -3.82
N ALA A 87 -3.15 -6.88 -3.58
CA ALA A 87 -2.22 -7.68 -4.38
C ALA A 87 -2.70 -7.80 -5.84
N ASP A 88 -3.97 -8.08 -6.05
CA ASP A 88 -4.59 -8.19 -7.39
C ASP A 88 -4.56 -6.85 -8.15
N ALA A 89 -4.66 -5.72 -7.43
CA ALA A 89 -4.47 -4.40 -8.01
C ALA A 89 -2.99 -4.12 -8.41
N GLY A 90 -2.05 -4.97 -8.03
CA GLY A 90 -0.63 -4.84 -8.34
C GLY A 90 0.17 -4.01 -7.33
N ALA A 91 -0.32 -3.87 -6.08
CA ALA A 91 0.33 -3.05 -5.07
C ALA A 91 1.76 -3.53 -4.73
N LEU A 92 2.00 -4.84 -4.67
CA LEU A 92 3.29 -5.41 -4.24
C LEU A 92 4.47 -4.93 -5.10
N ALA A 93 4.35 -5.08 -6.42
CA ALA A 93 5.40 -4.66 -7.35
C ALA A 93 5.61 -3.14 -7.34
N LEU A 94 4.53 -2.36 -7.18
CA LEU A 94 4.63 -0.90 -7.10
C LEU A 94 5.28 -0.42 -5.80
N ILE A 95 4.95 -1.02 -4.66
CA ILE A 95 5.59 -0.68 -3.39
C ILE A 95 7.09 -0.96 -3.47
N VAL A 96 7.49 -2.13 -3.96
CA VAL A 96 8.91 -2.48 -4.12
C VAL A 96 9.60 -1.55 -5.13
N GLY A 97 8.96 -1.23 -6.25
CA GLY A 97 9.48 -0.29 -7.23
C GLY A 97 9.67 1.11 -6.65
N GLY A 98 8.70 1.61 -5.88
CA GLY A 98 8.78 2.89 -5.18
C GLY A 98 9.90 2.92 -4.14
N MET A 99 10.05 1.86 -3.34
CA MET A 99 11.16 1.73 -2.40
C MET A 99 12.53 1.74 -3.09
N ARG A 100 12.66 1.16 -4.29
CA ARG A 100 13.91 1.24 -5.07
C ARG A 100 14.17 2.63 -5.63
N ALA A 101 13.13 3.26 -6.20
CA ALA A 101 13.24 4.60 -6.79
C ALA A 101 13.58 5.68 -5.75
N HIS A 102 13.13 5.49 -4.51
CA HIS A 102 13.32 6.42 -3.40
C HIS A 102 14.10 5.76 -2.24
N ALA A 103 15.22 5.12 -2.58
CA ALA A 103 16.03 4.34 -1.63
C ALA A 103 16.52 5.16 -0.42
N SER A 104 16.78 6.45 -0.60
CA SER A 104 17.23 7.37 0.46
C SER A 104 16.09 8.02 1.27
N SER A 105 14.82 7.81 0.87
CA SER A 105 13.68 8.37 1.61
C SER A 105 13.28 7.44 2.74
N GLU A 106 13.60 7.84 3.99
CA GLU A 106 13.20 7.11 5.19
C GLU A 106 11.68 6.89 5.23
N GLY A 107 10.89 7.89 4.82
CA GLY A 107 9.45 7.81 4.75
C GLY A 107 8.98 6.69 3.82
N VAL A 108 9.48 6.66 2.58
CA VAL A 108 9.12 5.63 1.61
C VAL A 108 9.57 4.25 2.08
N GLN A 109 10.77 4.11 2.65
CA GLN A 109 11.25 2.82 3.17
C GLN A 109 10.36 2.33 4.33
N ARG A 110 10.10 3.19 5.31
CA ARG A 110 9.30 2.86 6.50
C ARG A 110 7.90 2.44 6.12
N TRP A 111 7.20 3.24 5.32
CA TRP A 111 5.83 2.96 4.93
C TRP A 111 5.73 1.84 3.91
N GLY A 112 6.71 1.71 3.01
CA GLY A 112 6.80 0.59 2.07
C GLY A 112 6.94 -0.75 2.80
N CYS A 113 7.89 -0.85 3.76
CA CYS A 113 8.03 -2.03 4.62
C CYS A 113 6.76 -2.33 5.42
N GLY A 114 6.11 -1.30 5.99
CA GLY A 114 4.85 -1.46 6.73
C GLY A 114 3.71 -1.98 5.85
N ALA A 115 3.60 -1.47 4.62
CA ALA A 115 2.61 -1.94 3.65
C ALA A 115 2.86 -3.39 3.24
N LEU A 116 4.10 -3.75 2.90
CA LEU A 116 4.47 -5.13 2.57
C LEU A 116 4.19 -6.09 3.73
N ARG A 117 4.55 -5.71 4.97
CA ARG A 117 4.26 -6.52 6.17
C ARG A 117 2.77 -6.82 6.29
N ASN A 118 1.91 -5.82 6.08
CA ASN A 118 0.47 -6.01 6.22
C ASN A 118 -0.10 -6.80 5.03
N ILE A 119 0.25 -6.44 3.80
CA ILE A 119 -0.23 -7.10 2.57
C ILE A 119 0.31 -8.52 2.43
N CYS A 120 1.44 -8.90 3.01
CA CYS A 120 1.96 -10.28 2.93
C CYS A 120 1.56 -11.15 4.13
N SER A 121 0.83 -10.63 5.10
CA SER A 121 0.42 -11.40 6.28
C SER A 121 -0.71 -12.40 5.97
N GLY A 122 -0.71 -13.53 6.70
CA GLY A 122 -1.61 -14.65 6.47
C GLY A 122 -0.83 -15.93 6.19
N SER A 123 -1.37 -17.07 6.63
CA SER A 123 -0.77 -18.40 6.48
C SER A 123 -1.58 -19.33 5.57
N ASP A 124 -2.65 -18.82 4.95
CA ASP A 124 -3.41 -19.52 3.93
C ASP A 124 -2.67 -19.49 2.58
N ALA A 125 -3.15 -20.28 1.62
CA ALA A 125 -2.55 -20.37 0.29
C ALA A 125 -2.43 -18.98 -0.39
N ALA A 126 -3.43 -18.11 -0.21
CA ALA A 126 -3.43 -16.75 -0.72
C ALA A 126 -2.34 -15.89 -0.05
N GLY A 127 -2.15 -16.01 1.26
CA GLY A 127 -1.06 -15.36 2.00
C GLY A 127 0.32 -15.80 1.54
N LEU A 128 0.53 -17.10 1.37
CA LEU A 128 1.79 -17.64 0.84
C LEU A 128 2.05 -17.16 -0.59
N ALA A 129 1.01 -17.11 -1.44
CA ALA A 129 1.13 -16.57 -2.80
C ALA A 129 1.50 -15.08 -2.80
N ARG A 130 0.93 -14.27 -1.90
CA ARG A 130 1.30 -12.84 -1.73
C ARG A 130 2.76 -12.68 -1.28
N GLN A 131 3.22 -13.52 -0.38
CA GLN A 131 4.62 -13.53 0.07
C GLN A 131 5.57 -13.86 -1.09
N GLN A 132 5.26 -14.90 -1.87
CA GLN A 132 6.05 -15.27 -3.04
C GLN A 132 6.04 -14.15 -4.08
N ALA A 133 4.89 -13.56 -4.39
CA ALA A 133 4.79 -12.45 -5.34
C ALA A 133 5.62 -11.22 -4.90
N ALA A 134 5.66 -10.92 -3.60
CA ALA A 134 6.52 -9.86 -3.08
C ALA A 134 8.02 -10.22 -3.20
N ALA A 135 8.38 -11.49 -2.96
CA ALA A 135 9.73 -11.98 -3.16
C ALA A 135 10.15 -11.90 -4.65
N ASP A 136 9.28 -12.29 -5.57
CA ASP A 136 9.49 -12.23 -7.01
C ASP A 136 9.60 -10.79 -7.53
N ALA A 137 8.84 -9.86 -6.94
CA ALA A 137 9.03 -8.43 -7.17
C ALA A 137 10.38 -7.90 -6.64
N GLY A 138 11.07 -8.70 -5.83
CA GLY A 138 12.37 -8.43 -5.22
C GLY A 138 12.30 -7.54 -3.98
N ALA A 139 11.27 -7.73 -3.16
CA ALA A 139 11.13 -7.07 -1.86
C ALA A 139 12.33 -7.35 -0.93
N LEU A 140 12.86 -8.58 -0.93
CA LEU A 140 13.98 -8.98 -0.06
C LEU A 140 15.21 -8.09 -0.26
N ALA A 141 15.64 -7.92 -1.52
CA ALA A 141 16.78 -7.08 -1.85
C ALA A 141 16.54 -5.62 -1.45
N SER A 142 15.33 -5.11 -1.69
CA SER A 142 14.98 -3.73 -1.33
C SER A 142 15.00 -3.51 0.19
N ILE A 143 14.40 -4.41 0.97
CA ILE A 143 14.33 -4.31 2.43
C ILE A 143 15.72 -4.44 3.05
N VAL A 144 16.49 -5.47 2.66
CA VAL A 144 17.84 -5.68 3.19
C VAL A 144 18.78 -4.55 2.79
N GLY A 145 18.63 -3.99 1.59
CA GLY A 145 19.36 -2.80 1.15
C GLY A 145 19.06 -1.60 2.03
N GLY A 146 17.78 -1.31 2.29
CA GLY A 146 17.35 -0.19 3.13
C GLY A 146 17.79 -0.32 4.60
N MET A 147 17.95 -1.53 5.13
CA MET A 147 18.48 -1.74 6.48
C MET A 147 19.98 -1.41 6.64
N ARG A 148 20.71 -1.26 5.53
CA ARG A 148 22.17 -1.03 5.51
C ARG A 148 22.56 0.40 5.13
N ALA A 149 21.60 1.19 4.65
CA ALA A 149 21.78 2.59 4.25
C ALA A 149 21.71 3.51 5.47
#